data_AF-A0A2H1FEZ5-F1
#
_entry.id   AF-A0A2H1FEZ5-F1
#
_cell.length_a   1.000
_cell.length_b   1.000
_cell.length_c   1.000
_cell.angle_alpha   90.00
_cell.angle_beta   90.00
_cell.angle_gamma   90.00
#
_symmetry.space_group_name_H-M   'P 1'
#
loop_
_entity.id
_entity.type
_entity.pdbx_description
1 polymer ?
#
loop_
_entity_poly.entity_id
_entity_poly.type
_entity_poly.pdbx_seq_one_letter_code
_entity_poly.pdbx_strand_id
1 'polypeptide(L)' 'MVKTNIRKIGKIGSYTRMLTLPLFWLEIVGLDVGDFVELSLGKNKELVIKPKRVKNEKKE' A
#
# COMPACT_ATOMS: atom_id res chain seq x y z
N MET A 1 13.77 12.24 0.38
CA MET A 1 13.40 11.20 -0.60
C MET A 1 13.93 9.87 -0.09
N VAL A 2 13.06 8.96 0.36
CA VAL A 2 13.48 7.63 0.84
C VAL A 2 13.49 6.67 -0.35
N LYS A 3 14.58 5.93 -0.56
CA LYS A 3 14.68 4.95 -1.64
C LYS A 3 13.96 3.67 -1.22
N THR A 4 12.87 3.35 -1.90
CA THR A 4 12.07 2.13 -1.65
C THR A 4 12.41 1.06 -2.69
N ASN A 5 12.56 -0.19 -2.25
CA ASN A 5 12.87 -1.30 -3.16
C ASN A 5 11.59 -1.85 -3.81
N ILE A 6 11.59 -1.95 -5.14
CA ILE A 6 10.51 -2.57 -5.91
C ILE A 6 11.00 -3.94 -6.40
N ARG A 7 10.30 -5.01 -6.02
CA ARG A 7 10.61 -6.38 -6.47
C ARG A 7 9.52 -6.92 -7.39
N LYS A 8 9.91 -7.63 -8.44
CA LYS A 8 8.99 -8.38 -9.32
C LYS A 8 8.77 -9.77 -8.74
N ILE A 9 7.51 -10.16 -8.53
CA ILE A 9 7.13 -11.51 -8.07
C ILE A 9 6.02 -12.01 -8.99
N GLY A 10 6.04 -13.28 -9.38
CA GLY A 10 4.99 -13.90 -10.21
C GLY A 10 5.50 -14.55 -11.50
N LYS A 11 4.67 -15.45 -12.07
CA LYS A 11 4.95 -16.17 -13.33
C LYS A 11 4.81 -15.25 -14.55
N ILE A 12 5.40 -15.68 -15.68
CA ILE A 12 5.32 -15.03 -16.99
C ILE A 12 3.85 -14.74 -17.33
N GLY A 13 3.52 -13.47 -17.59
CA GLY A 13 2.15 -12.98 -17.84
C GLY A 13 1.53 -12.13 -16.71
N SER A 14 2.05 -12.20 -15.49
CA SER A 14 1.62 -11.34 -14.37
C SER A 14 2.64 -10.22 -14.09
N TYR A 15 2.17 -8.97 -14.05
CA TYR A 15 2.96 -7.80 -13.64
C TYR A 15 2.69 -7.44 -12.18
N THR A 16 2.96 -8.38 -11.27
CA THR A 16 2.93 -8.08 -9.83
C THR A 16 4.25 -7.46 -9.41
N ARG A 17 4.19 -6.22 -8.91
CA ARG A 17 5.32 -5.52 -8.28
C ARG A 17 5.01 -5.34 -6.79
N MET A 18 5.95 -5.70 -5.93
CA MET A 18 5.88 -5.45 -4.49
C MET A 18 6.78 -4.27 -4.11
N LEU A 19 6.24 -3.39 -3.27
CA LEU A 19 6.95 -2.27 -2.65
C LEU A 19 7.16 -2.61 -1.17
N THR A 20 8.40 -2.70 -0.72
CA THR A 20 8.69 -2.92 0.70
C THR A 20 8.75 -1.59 1.43
N LEU A 21 7.80 -1.34 2.35
CA LEU A 21 7.80 -0.16 3.20
C LEU A 21 8.58 -0.42 4.48
N PRO A 22 9.34 0.57 5.01
CA PRO A 22 9.93 0.46 6.34
C PRO A 22 8.86 0.31 7.44
N LEU A 23 9.12 -0.52 8.45
CA LEU A 23 8.18 -0.78 9.55
C LEU A 23 7.72 0.50 10.26
N PHE A 24 8.65 1.43 10.53
CA PHE A 24 8.32 2.69 11.21
C PHE A 24 7.32 3.57 10.44
N TRP A 25 7.16 3.40 9.12
CA TRP A 25 6.12 4.11 8.36
C TRP A 25 4.73 3.54 8.63
N LEU A 26 4.64 2.23 8.83
CA LEU A 26 3.38 1.57 9.18
C LEU A 26 2.92 2.04 10.56
N GLU A 27 3.84 2.11 11.52
CA GLU A 27 3.58 2.63 12.88
C GLU A 27 3.08 4.08 12.85
N ILE A 28 3.72 4.97 12.09
CA ILE A 28 3.33 6.40 11.97
C ILE A 28 1.91 6.55 11.40
N VAL A 29 1.53 5.68 10.46
CA VAL A 29 0.26 5.76 9.73
C VAL A 29 -0.83 4.92 10.40
N GLY A 30 -0.49 4.12 11.42
CA GLY A 30 -1.40 3.24 12.13
C GLY A 30 -1.88 2.08 11.26
N LEU A 31 -0.97 1.43 10.55
CA LEU A 31 -1.23 0.25 9.72
C LEU A 31 -0.54 -0.99 10.30
N ASP A 32 -1.23 -2.12 10.27
CA ASP A 32 -0.68 -3.43 10.61
C ASP A 32 -0.46 -4.29 9.35
N VAL A 33 0.37 -5.32 9.50
CA VAL A 33 0.59 -6.30 8.42
C VAL A 33 -0.72 -7.04 8.14
N GLY A 34 -1.19 -6.96 6.90
CA GLY A 34 -2.46 -7.57 6.47
C GLY A 34 -3.60 -6.56 6.33
N ASP A 35 -3.42 -5.32 6.78
CA ASP A 35 -4.39 -4.27 6.57
C ASP A 35 -4.58 -3.93 5.09
N PHE A 36 -5.83 -3.63 4.73
CA PHE A 36 -6.14 -3.11 3.41
C PHE A 36 -5.80 -1.61 3.34
N VAL A 37 -5.17 -1.21 2.24
CA VAL A 37 -4.83 0.18 1.93
C VAL A 37 -5.48 0.61 0.63
N GLU A 38 -5.75 1.91 0.52
CA GLU A 38 -6.15 2.55 -0.73
C GLU A 38 -4.90 3.10 -1.44
N LEU A 39 -4.77 2.79 -2.74
CA LEU A 39 -3.72 3.30 -3.61
C LEU A 39 -4.31 4.31 -4.59
N SER A 40 -3.71 5.49 -4.66
CA SER A 40 -4.10 6.53 -5.63
C SER A 40 -2.88 7.20 -6.23
N LEU A 41 -3.02 7.77 -7.44
CA LEU A 41 -1.99 8.58 -8.06
C LEU A 41 -2.28 10.06 -7.76
N GLY A 42 -1.37 10.72 -7.04
CA GLY A 42 -1.46 12.13 -6.74
C GLY A 42 -1.21 13.00 -7.98
N LYS A 43 -1.53 14.29 -7.87
CA LYS A 43 -1.41 15.28 -8.97
C LYS A 43 0.02 15.36 -9.55
N ASN A 44 1.03 15.05 -8.73
CA ASN A 44 2.44 15.08 -9.11
C ASN A 44 2.99 13.70 -9.51
N LYS A 45 2.14 12.76 -9.94
CA LYS A 45 2.51 11.36 -10.24
C LYS A 45 3.14 10.61 -9.06
N GLU A 46 2.84 11.06 -7.85
CA GLU A 46 3.24 10.41 -6.61
C GLU A 46 2.26 9.28 -6.27
N LEU A 47 2.77 8.11 -5.87
CA LEU A 47 1.93 7.03 -5.37
C LEU A 47 1.54 7.36 -3.93
N VAL A 48 0.25 7.57 -3.69
CA VAL A 48 -0.30 7.88 -2.37
C VAL A 48 -0.94 6.63 -1.79
N ILE A 49 -0.50 6.24 -0.60
CA ILE A 49 -1.00 5.09 0.16
C ILE A 49 -1.76 5.62 1.38
N LYS A 50 -3.02 5.23 1.55
CA LYS A 50 -3.84 5.62 2.72
C LYS A 50 -4.45 4.39 3.38
N PRO A 51 -4.59 4.36 4.71
CA PRO A 51 -5.38 3.32 5.37
C PRO A 51 -6.78 3.27 4.81
N LYS A 52 -7.23 2.09 4.37
CA LYS A 52 -8.61 1.91 3.95
C LYS A 52 -9.46 1.81 5.21
N ARG A 53 -10.05 2.93 5.65
CA ARG A 53 -11.07 2.91 6.69
C ARG A 53 -12.28 2.17 6.14
N VAL A 54 -12.37 0.88 6.41
CA VAL A 54 -13.60 0.12 6.20
C VAL A 54 -14.59 0.68 7.22
N LYS A 55 -15.41 1.65 6.81
CA LYS A 55 -16.69 1.87 7.50
C LYS A 55 -17.39 0.54 7.39
N ASN A 56 -17.43 -0.21 8.48
CA ASN A 56 -18.34 -1.32 8.63
C ASN A 56 -19.74 -0.70 8.55
N GLU A 57 -20.27 -0.54 7.34
CA GLU A 57 -21.70 -0.65 7.15
C GLU A 57 -22.04 -2.09 7.52
N LYS A 58 -22.45 -2.23 8.78
CA LYS A 58 -23.18 -3.37 9.30
C LYS A 58 -24.37 -3.59 8.36
N LYS A 59 -24.19 -4.42 7.33
CA LYS A 59 -25.31 -4.97 6.58
C LYS A 59 -25.92 -6.07 7.45
N GLU A 60 -27.04 -5.71 8.08
CA GLU A 60 -28.14 -6.64 8.39
C GLU A 60 -28.45 -7.57 7.21
#